data_AF-A0A2H0TET3-F1
#
_entry.id   AF-A0A2H0TET3-F1
#
_cell.length_a   1.000
_cell.length_b   1.000
_cell.length_c   1.000
_cell.angle_alpha   90.00
_cell.angle_beta   90.00
_cell.angle_gamma   90.00
#
_symmetry.space_group_name_H-M   'P 1'
#
loop_
_entity.id
_entity.type
_entity.pdbx_description
1 polymer ?
#
loop_
_entity_poly.entity_id
_entity_poly.type
_entity_poly.pdbx_seq_one_letter_code
_entity_poly.pdbx_strand_id
1 'polypeptide(L)'
;MKNYPVIIIIAILLFSGIFIFNKKEDIKPLTLEQARTIAESSICPRKAVFTGEYSYKPEIKTWFFGMDASRRGCSPICAVDEKTKYAKFDLRWALN
;
A
#
# COMPACT_ATOMS: atom_id res chain seq x y z
N MET A 1 16.48 17.55 -54.63
CA MET A 1 15.69 16.37 -54.24
C MET A 1 15.01 16.69 -52.92
N LYS A 2 13.69 16.53 -52.86
CA LYS A 2 12.82 17.07 -51.83
C LYS A 2 12.75 16.09 -50.64
N ASN A 3 13.49 16.37 -49.56
CA ASN A 3 13.66 15.52 -48.36
C ASN A 3 12.41 15.40 -47.46
N TYR A 4 11.21 15.65 -47.99
CA TYR A 4 9.96 15.61 -47.22
C TYR A 4 9.62 14.26 -46.57
N PRO A 5 9.90 13.07 -47.14
CA PRO A 5 9.46 11.82 -46.51
C PRO A 5 10.18 11.52 -45.19
N VAL A 6 11.45 11.94 -45.05
CA VAL A 6 12.23 11.73 -43.82
C VAL A 6 11.75 12.62 -42.69
N ILE A 7 11.36 13.86 -42.99
CA ILE A 7 10.88 14.83 -42.00
C ILE A 7 9.51 14.41 -41.44
N ILE A 8 8.64 13.82 -42.28
CA ILE A 8 7.30 13.37 -41.88
C ILE A 8 7.37 12.19 -40.90
N ILE A 9 8.30 11.24 -41.12
CA ILE A 9 8.45 10.06 -40.26
C ILE A 9 8.94 10.45 -38.85
N ILE A 10 9.86 11.42 -38.75
CA ILE A 10 10.37 11.92 -37.46
C ILE A 10 9.25 12.64 -36.68
N ALA A 11 8.40 13.42 -37.36
CA ALA A 11 7.28 14.10 -36.71
C ALA A 11 6.24 13.12 -36.12
N ILE A 12 5.97 12.01 -36.79
CA ILE A 12 5.04 10.97 -36.33
C ILE A 12 5.59 10.22 -35.10
N LEU A 13 6.90 9.93 -35.08
CA LEU A 13 7.56 9.29 -33.94
C LEU A 13 7.63 10.19 -32.70
N LEU A 14 7.69 11.52 -32.88
CA LEU A 14 7.65 12.48 -31.76
C LEU A 14 6.22 12.69 -31.22
N PHE A 15 5.18 12.57 -32.06
CA PHE A 15 3.79 12.75 -31.65
C PHE A 15 3.18 11.54 -30.94
N SER A 16 3.65 10.32 -31.21
CA SER A 16 3.13 9.09 -30.58
C SER A 16 3.66 8.86 -29.15
N GLY A 17 4.69 9.58 -28.72
CA GLY A 17 5.38 9.36 -27.44
C GLY A 17 4.72 9.95 -26.19
N ILE A 18 3.64 10.73 -26.31
CA ILE A 18 3.02 11.42 -25.17
C ILE A 18 1.54 11.09 -25.07
N PHE A 19 1.23 9.82 -24.84
CA PHE A 19 -0.04 9.43 -24.23
C PHE A 19 0.27 8.79 -22.87
N ILE A 20 0.71 9.62 -21.92
CA ILE A 20 0.74 9.22 -20.51
C ILE A 20 -0.72 9.22 -20.05
N PHE A 21 -1.39 8.08 -20.26
CA PHE A 21 -2.66 7.79 -19.65
C PHE A 21 -2.46 7.82 -18.13
N ASN A 22 -2.82 8.95 -17.50
CA ASN A 22 -3.09 9.01 -16.08
C ASN A 22 -4.35 8.18 -15.83
N LYS A 23 -4.19 6.85 -15.77
CA LYS A 23 -5.25 5.94 -15.38
C LYS A 23 -5.52 6.24 -13.91
N LYS A 24 -6.62 6.95 -13.65
CA LYS A 24 -7.12 7.16 -12.30
C LYS A 24 -7.42 5.77 -11.73
N GLU A 25 -6.59 5.31 -10.82
CA GLU A 25 -6.76 4.01 -10.19
C GLU A 25 -7.95 4.13 -9.24
N ASP A 26 -9.06 3.46 -9.56
CA ASP A 26 -10.16 3.27 -8.62
C ASP A 26 -9.66 2.36 -7.50
N ILE A 27 -9.18 2.98 -6.42
CA ILE A 27 -8.70 2.29 -5.22
C ILE A 27 -9.93 1.63 -4.58
N LYS A 28 -10.14 0.35 -4.89
CA LYS A 28 -11.12 -0.47 -4.19
C LYS A 28 -10.70 -0.64 -2.72
N PRO A 29 -11.67 -0.67 -1.79
CA PRO A 29 -11.38 -0.95 -0.39
C PRO A 29 -10.64 -2.28 -0.21
N LEU A 30 -9.71 -2.35 0.75
CA LEU A 30 -9.03 -3.60 1.08
C LEU A 30 -10.02 -4.51 1.81
N THR A 31 -10.14 -5.76 1.36
CA THR A 31 -10.75 -6.79 2.19
C THR A 31 -9.81 -7.13 3.37
N LEU A 32 -10.37 -7.76 4.40
CA LEU A 32 -9.60 -8.26 5.54
C LEU A 32 -8.45 -9.19 5.08
N GLU A 33 -8.73 -10.09 4.15
CA GLU A 33 -7.77 -11.07 3.62
C GLU A 33 -6.64 -10.40 2.86
N GLN A 34 -6.96 -9.38 2.05
CA GLN A 34 -5.95 -8.61 1.34
C GLN A 34 -5.09 -7.82 2.31
N ALA A 35 -5.69 -7.16 3.30
CA ALA A 35 -4.96 -6.45 4.35
C ALA A 35 -4.08 -7.40 5.17
N ARG A 36 -4.57 -8.60 5.49
CA ARG A 36 -3.81 -9.64 6.18
C ARG A 36 -2.61 -10.10 5.35
N THR A 37 -2.80 -10.35 4.06
CA THR A 37 -1.71 -10.73 3.14
C THR A 37 -0.62 -9.65 3.09
N ILE A 38 -1.02 -8.36 3.08
CA ILE A 38 -0.07 -7.24 3.16
C ILE A 38 0.65 -7.24 4.51
N ALA A 39 -0.05 -7.44 5.62
CA ALA A 39 0.57 -7.49 6.95
C ALA A 39 1.58 -8.64 7.06
N GLU A 40 1.22 -9.84 6.62
CA GLU A 40 2.04 -11.07 6.65
C GLU A 40 3.27 -11.00 5.74
N SER A 41 3.21 -10.22 4.66
CA SER A 41 4.37 -10.01 3.76
C SER A 41 5.29 -8.86 4.18
N SER A 42 4.95 -8.14 5.26
CA SER A 42 5.62 -6.89 5.65
C SER A 42 6.78 -7.07 6.65
N ILE A 43 7.13 -5.99 7.35
CA ILE A 43 8.06 -6.01 8.48
C ILE A 43 7.43 -6.56 9.76
N CYS A 44 6.09 -6.53 9.89
CA CYS A 44 5.37 -6.89 11.10
C CYS A 44 5.72 -8.30 11.64
N PRO A 45 5.64 -9.39 10.86
CA PRO A 45 5.94 -10.73 11.38
C PRO A 45 7.41 -10.92 11.80
N ARG A 46 8.32 -10.02 11.36
CA ARG A 46 9.72 -10.03 11.80
C ARG A 46 9.91 -9.36 13.15
N LYS A 47 8.92 -8.59 13.62
CA LYS A 47 8.98 -7.83 14.88
C LYS A 47 8.25 -8.55 16.01
N ALA A 48 7.13 -9.20 15.72
CA ALA A 48 6.38 -9.98 16.70
C ALA A 48 5.38 -10.93 15.99
N VAL A 49 4.79 -11.84 16.76
CA VAL A 49 3.80 -12.80 16.27
C VAL A 49 2.41 -12.13 16.25
N PHE A 50 1.57 -12.46 15.28
CA PHE A 50 0.19 -11.98 15.26
C PHE A 50 -0.66 -12.72 16.31
N THR A 51 -1.49 -12.00 17.06
CA THR A 51 -2.42 -12.61 18.03
C THR A 51 -3.68 -13.17 17.37
N GLY A 52 -3.94 -12.79 16.11
CA GLY A 52 -5.18 -13.09 15.39
C GLY A 52 -6.26 -12.03 15.59
N GLU A 53 -6.08 -11.11 16.54
CA GLU A 53 -6.98 -9.97 16.72
C GLU A 53 -6.85 -8.98 15.57
N TYR A 54 -7.96 -8.37 15.15
CA TYR A 54 -7.95 -7.35 14.13
C TYR A 54 -9.09 -6.34 14.33
N SER A 55 -8.90 -5.13 13.80
CA SER A 55 -9.93 -4.10 13.72
C SER A 55 -9.73 -3.23 12.49
N TYR A 56 -10.80 -2.60 12.02
CA TYR A 56 -10.75 -1.64 10.93
C TYR A 56 -11.20 -0.27 11.42
N LYS A 57 -10.43 0.78 11.11
CA LYS A 57 -10.84 2.17 11.37
C LYS A 57 -11.24 2.83 10.05
N PRO A 58 -12.55 3.02 9.78
CA PRO A 58 -13.02 3.58 8.52
C PRO A 58 -12.64 5.06 8.35
N GLU A 59 -12.45 5.81 9.44
CA GLU A 59 -12.13 7.24 9.39
C GLU A 59 -10.77 7.50 8.74
N ILE A 60 -9.83 6.58 8.97
CA ILE A 60 -8.45 6.64 8.46
C ILE A 60 -8.16 5.49 7.47
N LYS A 61 -9.19 4.73 7.07
CA LYS A 61 -9.11 3.59 6.16
C LYS A 61 -7.91 2.68 6.45
N THR A 62 -7.79 2.25 7.69
CA THR A 62 -6.62 1.49 8.16
C THR A 62 -7.07 0.22 8.88
N TRP A 63 -6.50 -0.91 8.49
CA TRP A 63 -6.62 -2.18 9.19
C TRP A 63 -5.54 -2.28 10.27
N PHE A 64 -5.91 -2.73 11.46
CA PHE A 64 -5.02 -2.97 12.57
C PHE A 64 -5.05 -4.44 12.93
N PHE A 65 -3.88 -5.08 12.99
CA PHE A 65 -3.72 -6.46 13.42
C PHE A 65 -2.96 -6.47 14.75
N GLY A 66 -3.55 -7.12 15.76
CA GLY A 66 -2.94 -7.29 17.07
C GLY A 66 -1.69 -8.15 16.96
N MET A 67 -0.67 -7.76 17.72
CA MET A 67 0.58 -8.47 17.79
C MET A 67 0.94 -8.78 19.25
N ASP A 68 1.61 -9.91 19.45
CA ASP A 68 2.03 -10.35 20.76
C ASP A 68 3.31 -9.60 21.15
N ALA A 69 3.27 -8.86 22.27
CA ALA A 69 4.43 -8.21 22.83
C ALA A 69 5.06 -9.09 23.90
N SER A 70 6.35 -9.39 23.74
CA SER A 70 7.15 -9.98 24.82
C SER A 70 7.33 -9.04 26.04
N ARG A 71 6.93 -7.75 25.94
CA ARG A 71 7.03 -6.75 27.02
C ARG A 71 5.67 -6.41 27.60
N ARG A 72 5.52 -6.55 28.92
CA ARG A 72 4.31 -6.14 29.67
C ARG A 72 4.00 -4.66 29.43
N GLY A 73 2.73 -4.33 29.24
CA GLY A 73 2.23 -2.95 29.08
C GLY A 73 2.33 -2.37 27.67
N CYS A 74 2.79 -3.15 26.68
CA CYS A 74 2.74 -2.77 25.27
C CYS A 74 1.63 -3.55 24.57
N SER A 75 0.90 -2.90 23.66
CA SER A 75 -0.02 -3.58 22.74
C SER A 75 0.42 -3.27 21.31
N PRO A 76 1.39 -4.04 20.77
CA PRO A 76 1.92 -3.78 19.45
C PRO A 76 0.86 -4.13 18.40
N ILE A 77 0.88 -3.39 17.31
CA ILE A 77 -0.05 -3.54 16.20
C ILE A 77 0.69 -3.48 14.86
N CYS A 78 0.18 -4.19 13.87
CA CYS A 78 0.50 -3.96 12.48
C CYS A 78 -0.63 -3.14 11.86
N ALA A 79 -0.34 -1.90 11.46
CA ALA A 79 -1.28 -1.02 10.79
C ALA A 79 -1.08 -1.11 9.27
N VAL A 80 -2.15 -1.40 8.51
CA VAL A 80 -2.16 -1.48 7.05
C VAL A 80 -3.06 -0.39 6.50
N ASP A 81 -2.46 0.56 5.78
CA ASP A 81 -3.17 1.68 5.16
C ASP A 81 -3.77 1.26 3.80
N GLU A 82 -5.07 1.49 3.63
CA GLU A 82 -5.81 1.05 2.45
C GLU A 82 -5.42 1.80 1.18
N LYS A 83 -5.01 3.07 1.30
CA LYS A 83 -4.70 3.92 0.15
C LYS A 83 -3.33 3.60 -0.43
N THR A 84 -2.35 3.39 0.44
CA THR A 84 -0.95 3.17 0.10
C THR A 84 -0.59 1.69 0.03
N LYS A 85 -1.45 0.80 0.54
CA LYS A 85 -1.22 -0.65 0.65
C LYS A 85 0.07 -0.94 1.43
N TYR A 86 0.42 -0.09 2.38
CA TYR A 86 1.64 -0.19 3.17
C TYR A 86 1.33 -0.65 4.60
N ALA A 87 2.18 -1.54 5.13
CA ALA A 87 2.11 -2.05 6.49
C ALA A 87 3.21 -1.44 7.38
N LYS A 88 2.82 -0.95 8.55
CA LYS A 88 3.71 -0.37 9.56
C LYS A 88 3.52 -1.08 10.89
N PHE A 89 4.64 -1.45 11.52
CA PHE A 89 4.66 -1.88 12.92
C PHE A 89 4.61 -0.66 13.84
N ASP A 90 3.67 -0.66 14.80
CA ASP A 90 3.53 0.42 15.78
C ASP A 90 3.44 -0.14 17.20
N LEU A 91 4.21 0.46 18.11
CA LEU A 91 4.19 0.14 19.54
C LEU A 91 3.27 1.15 20.22
N ARG A 92 1.96 0.96 20.12
CA ARG A 92 1.06 1.70 20.99
C ARG A 92 1.28 1.22 22.42
N TRP A 93 1.80 2.11 23.26
CA TRP A 93 1.71 1.98 24.71
C TRP A 93 0.23 1.83 25.01
N ALA A 94 -0.14 0.81 25.78
CA ALA A 94 -1.51 0.66 26.23
C ALA A 94 -1.90 1.97 26.93
N LEU A 95 -2.81 2.74 26.32
CA LEU A 95 -3.60 3.71 27.06
C LEU A 95 -4.49 2.85 27.96
N ASN A 96 -4.00 2.59 29.17
CA ASN A 96 -4.85 2.25 30.31
C ASN A 96 -5.89 3.36 30.51
#